data_AF-A0A4S8LUE8-F1
#
_entry.id   AF-A0A4S8LUE8-F1
#
_cell.length_a   1.000
_cell.length_b   1.000
_cell.length_c   1.000
_cell.angle_alpha   90.00
_cell.angle_beta   90.00
_cell.angle_gamma   90.00
#
_symmetry.space_group_name_H-M   'P 1'
#
loop_
_entity.id
_entity.type
_entity.pdbx_description
1 polymer ?
#
loop_
_entity_poly.entity_id
_entity_poly.type
_entity_poly.pdbx_seq_one_letter_code
_entity_poly.pdbx_strand_id
1 'polypeptide(L)'
;MRRAQSVRNYTRPTLALGADDLGVLREGDESNEDVLRRQLLEKDRECDRLQNQIQALTDQLSQRPPLEQIQELEREYRDLELLLNGTQRENEKFMAEIERGKTREKMLERELTKLAGENWQSNLDFGPNTSFNASTVGTIGTLSRHHRSNTMAMSMAGAVSPSPLSSAPISSQTPLSSSAAGSDSSEQQQQLSAHLEQVRLLVMGMDQRLQGREDKLKQQMKKAEQESARFERLRKEVAADA
;
A
#
# COMPACT_ATOMS: atom_id res chain seq x y z
N MET A 1 4.49 33.54 12.91
CA MET A 1 3.99 34.58 11.98
C MET A 1 5.08 35.61 11.74
N ARG A 2 5.68 35.67 10.55
CA ARG A 2 6.60 36.74 10.15
C ARG A 2 5.97 37.50 8.99
N ARG A 3 5.62 38.78 9.22
CA ARG A 3 5.12 39.71 8.20
C ARG A 3 6.30 40.12 7.31
N ALA A 4 6.27 39.76 6.04
CA ALA A 4 7.19 40.31 5.05
C ALA A 4 6.74 41.74 4.69
N GLN A 5 7.61 42.72 4.90
CA GLN A 5 7.40 44.08 4.42
C GLN A 5 7.91 44.17 2.97
N SER A 6 7.00 44.44 2.03
CA SER A 6 7.35 44.76 0.65
C SER A 6 7.58 46.27 0.55
N VAL A 7 8.84 46.66 0.36
CA VAL A 7 9.24 48.04 0.06
C VAL A 7 8.92 48.29 -1.43
N ARG A 8 7.81 48.99 -1.69
CA ARG A 8 7.45 49.46 -3.03
C ARG A 8 8.26 50.72 -3.36
N ASN A 9 9.36 50.55 -4.08
CA ASN A 9 10.05 51.66 -4.73
C ASN A 9 9.30 52.03 -6.02
N TYR A 10 8.44 53.06 -5.95
CA TYR A 10 7.96 53.73 -7.15
C TYR A 10 9.00 54.75 -7.59
N THR A 11 9.76 54.42 -8.63
CA THR A 11 10.56 55.42 -9.36
C THR A 11 9.58 56.36 -10.08
N ARG A 12 9.43 57.56 -9.53
CA ARG A 12 8.67 58.66 -10.11
C ARG A 12 9.32 59.03 -11.46
N PRO A 13 8.66 58.88 -12.61
CA PRO A 13 9.21 59.36 -13.87
C PRO A 13 9.16 60.88 -13.83
N THR A 14 10.32 61.50 -13.66
CA THR A 14 10.49 62.94 -13.86
C THR A 14 10.36 63.21 -15.35
N LEU A 15 9.15 63.63 -15.77
CA LEU A 15 8.92 64.28 -17.05
C LEU A 15 9.66 65.63 -17.02
N ALA A 16 10.92 65.63 -17.42
CA ALA A 16 11.66 66.85 -17.71
C ALA A 16 11.14 67.40 -19.04
N LEU A 17 10.07 68.20 -18.97
CA LEU A 17 9.66 69.12 -20.03
C LEU A 17 10.79 70.14 -20.24
N GLY A 18 11.67 69.87 -21.19
CA GLY A 18 12.61 70.85 -21.70
C GLY A 18 11.84 71.97 -22.38
N ALA A 19 11.82 73.14 -21.74
CA ALA A 19 11.51 74.39 -22.39
C ALA A 19 12.74 74.80 -23.20
N ASP A 20 12.71 74.57 -24.51
CA ASP A 20 13.65 75.16 -25.46
C ASP A 20 12.91 76.26 -26.23
N ASP A 21 13.20 77.48 -25.84
CA ASP A 21 12.67 78.72 -26.38
C ASP A 21 13.63 79.14 -27.49
N LEU A 22 13.43 78.64 -28.72
CA LEU A 22 13.88 79.24 -30.00
C LEU A 22 13.55 78.33 -31.21
N GLY A 23 12.42 78.64 -31.84
CA GLY A 23 12.07 78.44 -33.26
C GLY A 23 12.88 77.46 -34.12
N VAL A 24 12.41 76.21 -34.17
CA VAL A 24 12.29 75.42 -35.41
C VAL A 24 11.01 74.60 -35.28
N LEU A 25 9.97 74.90 -36.08
CA LEU A 25 8.78 74.06 -36.21
C LEU A 25 9.21 72.72 -36.82
N ARG A 26 9.58 71.75 -35.98
CA ARG A 26 9.65 70.35 -36.38
C ARG A 26 8.24 69.85 -36.57
N GLU A 27 7.74 69.87 -37.80
CA GLU A 27 6.48 69.21 -38.21
C GLU A 27 6.54 67.67 -38.16
N GLY A 28 7.49 67.10 -37.40
CA GLY A 28 7.63 65.67 -37.12
C GLY A 28 7.68 65.34 -35.63
N ASP A 29 7.42 66.31 -34.75
CA ASP A 29 7.35 66.05 -33.31
C ASP A 29 5.95 65.50 -33.00
N GLU A 30 5.91 64.22 -32.63
CA GLU A 30 4.70 63.56 -32.10
C GLU A 30 4.05 64.49 -31.06
N SER A 31 2.77 64.84 -31.25
CA SER A 31 2.05 65.67 -30.28
C SER A 31 2.14 65.02 -28.90
N ASN A 32 2.32 65.80 -27.84
CA ASN A 32 2.29 65.31 -26.46
C ASN A 32 1.05 64.44 -26.19
N GLU A 33 -0.06 64.72 -26.87
CA GLU A 33 -1.28 63.93 -26.83
C GLU A 33 -1.09 62.50 -27.38
N ASP A 34 -0.35 62.32 -28.47
CA ASP A 34 -0.10 61.01 -29.08
C ASP A 34 0.85 60.15 -28.22
N VAL A 35 1.82 60.79 -27.55
CA VAL A 35 2.69 60.14 -26.56
C VAL A 35 1.84 59.61 -25.39
N LEU A 36 0.91 60.43 -24.87
CA LEU A 36 0.02 60.04 -23.79
C LEU A 36 -0.94 58.91 -24.21
N ARG A 37 -1.47 58.93 -25.44
CA ARG A 37 -2.28 57.83 -25.99
C ARG A 37 -1.50 56.52 -26.07
N ARG A 38 -0.25 56.57 -26.56
CA ARG A 38 0.64 55.39 -26.63
C ARG A 38 0.92 54.83 -25.24
N GLN A 39 1.24 55.70 -24.28
CA GLN A 39 1.47 55.30 -22.89
C GLN A 39 0.21 54.70 -22.24
N LEU A 40 -0.97 55.27 -22.49
CA LEU A 40 -2.23 54.73 -21.98
C LEU A 40 -2.48 53.32 -22.51
N LEU A 41 -2.33 53.11 -23.82
CA LEU A 41 -2.47 51.78 -24.43
C LEU A 41 -1.44 50.77 -23.91
N GLU A 42 -0.20 51.21 -23.67
CA GLU A 42 0.82 50.37 -23.06
C GLU A 42 0.45 49.99 -21.62
N LYS A 43 -0.10 50.93 -20.86
CA LYS A 43 -0.58 50.70 -19.50
C LYS A 43 -1.80 49.78 -19.47
N ASP A 44 -2.75 49.92 -20.40
CA ASP A 44 -3.90 49.03 -20.51
C ASP A 44 -3.46 47.59 -20.82
N ARG A 45 -2.53 47.40 -21.77
CA ARG A 45 -1.96 46.07 -22.05
C ARG A 45 -1.18 45.49 -20.87
N GLU A 46 -0.49 46.34 -20.10
CA GLU A 46 0.19 45.94 -18.86
C GLU A 46 -0.84 45.51 -17.80
N CYS A 47 -1.92 46.27 -17.64
CA CYS A 47 -3.03 45.92 -16.75
C CYS A 47 -3.68 44.59 -17.13
N ASP A 48 -3.98 44.36 -18.41
CA ASP A 48 -4.53 43.08 -18.88
C ASP A 48 -3.57 41.92 -18.60
N ARG A 49 -2.26 42.11 -18.83
CA ARG A 49 -1.24 41.10 -18.53
C ARG A 49 -1.21 40.78 -17.04
N LEU A 50 -1.24 41.79 -16.19
CA LEU A 50 -1.24 41.60 -14.73
C LEU A 50 -2.53 40.95 -14.24
N GLN A 51 -3.69 41.30 -14.80
CA GLN A 51 -4.96 40.66 -14.48
C GLN A 51 -4.95 39.18 -14.87
N ASN A 52 -4.47 38.85 -16.07
CA ASN A 52 -4.30 37.46 -16.50
C ASN A 52 -3.35 36.68 -15.57
N GLN A 53 -2.27 37.30 -15.13
CA GLN A 53 -1.33 36.69 -14.18
C GLN A 53 -1.98 36.47 -12.80
N ILE A 54 -2.75 37.44 -12.30
CA ILE A 54 -3.49 37.31 -11.03
C ILE A 54 -4.51 36.19 -11.12
N GLN A 55 -5.25 36.09 -12.22
CA GLN A 55 -6.22 35.02 -12.44
C GLN A 55 -5.52 33.65 -12.45
N ALA A 56 -4.44 33.50 -13.22
CA ALA A 56 -3.67 32.27 -13.28
C ALA A 56 -3.11 31.84 -11.91
N LEU A 57 -2.61 32.79 -11.11
CA LEU A 57 -2.14 32.51 -9.75
C LEU A 57 -3.28 32.13 -8.80
N THR A 58 -4.44 32.77 -8.95
CA THR A 58 -5.64 32.45 -8.15
C THR A 58 -6.12 31.04 -8.46
N ASP A 59 -6.15 30.65 -9.74
CA ASP A 59 -6.50 29.30 -10.17
C ASP A 59 -5.51 28.28 -9.60
N GLN A 60 -4.20 28.54 -9.67
CA GLN A 60 -3.18 27.68 -9.07
C GLN A 60 -3.30 27.53 -7.55
N LEU A 61 -3.65 28.61 -6.84
CA LEU A 61 -3.86 28.55 -5.39
C LEU A 61 -5.11 27.75 -5.04
N SER A 62 -6.18 27.88 -5.83
CA SER A 62 -7.42 27.13 -5.62
C SER A 62 -7.28 25.62 -5.84
N GLN A 63 -6.32 25.20 -6.68
CA GLN A 63 -6.03 23.79 -6.93
C GLN A 63 -5.18 23.14 -5.81
N ARG A 64 -4.62 23.93 -4.89
CA ARG A 64 -3.81 23.35 -3.81
C ARG A 64 -4.73 22.65 -2.79
N PRO A 65 -4.46 21.38 -2.46
CA PRO A 65 -5.20 20.72 -1.41
C PRO A 65 -5.02 21.46 -0.07
N PRO A 66 -6.05 21.46 0.80
CA PRO A 66 -5.97 22.09 2.09
C PRO A 66 -4.87 21.44 2.95
N LEU A 67 -4.22 22.24 3.79
CA LEU A 67 -3.14 21.79 4.66
C LEU A 67 -3.56 20.61 5.55
N GLU A 68 -4.82 20.60 5.98
CA GLU A 68 -5.40 19.53 6.79
C GLU A 68 -5.35 18.18 6.06
N GLN A 69 -5.66 18.15 4.76
CA GLN A 69 -5.60 16.94 3.94
C GLN A 69 -4.16 16.44 3.80
N ILE A 70 -3.19 17.35 3.64
CA ILE A 70 -1.76 16.99 3.59
C ILE A 70 -1.33 16.37 4.93
N GLN A 71 -1.72 16.97 6.05
CA GLN A 71 -1.39 16.46 7.39
C GLN A 71 -2.04 15.10 7.69
N GLU A 72 -3.24 14.87 7.19
CA GLU A 72 -3.93 13.58 7.31
C GLU A 72 -3.20 12.51 6.51
N LEU A 73 -2.84 12.79 5.24
CA LEU A 73 -2.03 11.89 4.42
C LEU A 73 -0.66 11.57 5.06
N GLU A 74 0.00 12.56 5.65
CA GLU A 74 1.26 12.35 6.39
C GLU A 74 1.08 11.50 7.66
N ARG A 75 -0.09 11.54 8.29
CA ARG A 75 -0.42 10.68 9.43
C ARG A 75 -0.69 9.26 8.97
N GLU A 76 -1.53 9.08 7.96
CA GLU A 76 -1.82 7.78 7.37
C GLU A 76 -0.55 7.07 6.87
N TYR A 77 0.35 7.81 6.22
CA TYR A 77 1.62 7.26 5.77
C TYR A 77 2.46 6.72 6.94
N ARG A 78 2.54 7.48 8.04
CA ARG A 78 3.24 7.04 9.26
C ARG A 78 2.59 5.82 9.89
N ASP A 79 1.26 5.77 9.92
CA ASP A 79 0.52 4.64 10.48
C ASP A 79 0.74 3.37 9.62
N LEU A 80 0.72 3.51 8.29
CA LEU A 80 1.03 2.43 7.35
C LEU A 80 2.48 1.94 7.49
N GLU A 81 3.43 2.85 7.69
CA GLU A 81 4.84 2.49 7.90
C GLU A 81 5.03 1.70 9.19
N LEU A 82 4.32 2.07 10.27
CA LEU A 82 4.31 1.31 11.51
C LEU A 82 3.71 -0.09 11.34
N LEU A 83 2.61 -0.21 10.59
CA LEU A 83 1.98 -1.50 10.30
C LEU A 83 2.88 -2.40 9.43
N LEU A 84 3.53 -1.82 8.41
CA LEU A 84 4.47 -2.54 7.55
C LEU A 84 5.63 -3.10 8.37
N ASN A 85 6.24 -2.28 9.23
CA ASN A 85 7.32 -2.69 10.11
C ASN A 85 6.87 -3.79 11.09
N GLY A 86 5.65 -3.67 11.64
CA GLY A 86 5.05 -4.71 12.47
C GLY A 86 4.92 -6.05 11.73
N THR A 87 4.38 -6.02 10.52
CA THR A 87 4.18 -7.20 9.67
C THR A 87 5.52 -7.85 9.28
N GLN A 88 6.52 -7.06 8.94
CA GLN A 88 7.86 -7.58 8.61
C GLN A 88 8.49 -8.31 9.81
N ARG A 89 8.42 -7.69 10.99
CA ARG A 89 8.93 -8.30 12.22
C ARG A 89 8.21 -9.62 12.55
N GLU A 90 6.90 -9.68 12.34
CA GLU A 90 6.14 -10.92 12.54
C GLU A 90 6.53 -11.99 11.52
N ASN A 91 6.68 -11.64 10.25
CA ASN A 91 7.16 -12.57 9.21
C ASN A 91 8.55 -13.12 9.55
N GLU A 92 9.48 -12.29 10.01
CA GLU A 92 10.80 -12.74 10.46
C GLU A 92 10.71 -13.75 11.62
N LYS A 93 9.84 -13.48 12.60
CA LYS A 93 9.58 -14.42 13.71
C LYS A 93 9.04 -15.75 13.20
N PHE A 94 8.05 -15.74 12.30
CA PHE A 94 7.49 -16.95 11.72
C PHE A 94 8.52 -17.75 10.94
N MET A 95 9.37 -17.08 10.16
CA MET A 95 10.45 -17.74 9.44
C MET A 95 11.45 -18.40 10.41
N ALA A 96 11.81 -17.72 11.50
CA ALA A 96 12.68 -18.29 12.53
C ALA A 96 12.05 -19.51 13.24
N GLU A 97 10.74 -19.46 13.53
CA GLU A 97 9.99 -20.58 14.12
C GLU A 97 9.98 -21.80 13.18
N ILE A 98 9.74 -21.58 11.88
CA ILE A 98 9.78 -22.63 10.86
C ILE A 98 11.17 -23.28 10.79
N GLU A 99 12.24 -22.49 10.77
CA GLU A 99 13.61 -23.02 10.73
C GLU A 99 13.98 -23.79 12.00
N ARG A 100 13.48 -23.36 13.17
CA ARG A 100 13.61 -24.10 14.42
C ARG A 100 12.87 -25.44 14.35
N GLY A 101 11.66 -25.46 13.78
CA GLY A 101 10.87 -26.66 13.52
C GLY A 101 11.63 -27.66 12.65
N LYS A 102 12.14 -27.22 11.48
CA LYS A 102 12.95 -28.05 10.57
C LYS A 102 14.20 -28.61 11.24
N THR A 103 14.87 -27.81 12.07
CA THR A 103 16.06 -28.26 12.80
C THR A 103 15.72 -29.38 13.78
N ARG A 104 14.60 -29.26 14.49
CA ARG A 104 14.09 -30.28 15.41
C ARG A 104 13.68 -31.55 14.68
N GLU A 105 12.93 -31.42 13.59
CA GLU A 105 12.54 -32.53 12.72
C GLU A 105 13.77 -33.31 12.23
N LYS A 106 14.76 -32.62 11.68
CA LYS A 106 16.02 -33.24 11.24
C LYS A 106 16.79 -33.93 12.37
N MET A 107 16.66 -33.46 13.62
CA MET A 107 17.25 -34.15 14.77
C MET A 107 16.52 -35.46 15.06
N LEU A 108 15.19 -35.44 15.04
CA LEU A 108 14.35 -36.64 15.25
C LEU A 108 14.53 -37.67 14.14
N GLU A 109 14.60 -37.24 12.88
CA GLU A 109 14.88 -38.11 11.73
C GLU A 109 16.22 -38.84 11.87
N ARG A 110 17.26 -38.15 12.35
CA ARG A 110 18.57 -38.78 12.62
C ARG A 110 18.49 -39.83 13.73
N GLU A 111 17.78 -39.54 14.83
CA GLU A 111 17.61 -40.52 15.91
C GLU A 111 16.75 -41.72 15.47
N LEU A 112 15.71 -41.51 14.67
CA LEU A 112 14.93 -42.60 14.07
C LEU A 112 15.80 -43.47 13.16
N THR A 113 16.63 -42.85 12.33
CA THR A 113 17.60 -43.55 11.48
C THR A 113 18.57 -44.38 12.32
N LYS A 114 19.04 -43.85 13.44
CA LYS A 114 19.96 -44.53 14.36
C LYS A 114 19.32 -45.73 15.09
N LEU A 115 18.04 -45.63 15.47
CA LEU A 115 17.34 -46.66 16.23
C LEU A 115 16.70 -47.75 15.36
N ALA A 116 16.11 -47.37 14.22
CA ALA A 116 15.32 -48.25 13.36
C ALA A 116 15.93 -48.49 11.97
N GLY A 117 17.11 -47.91 11.70
CA GLY A 117 17.84 -48.02 10.43
C GLY A 117 17.37 -47.02 9.37
N GLU A 118 18.04 -47.00 8.20
CA GLU A 118 17.74 -46.07 7.10
C GLU A 118 16.32 -46.22 6.53
N ASN A 119 15.73 -47.41 6.65
CA ASN A 119 14.38 -47.72 6.18
C ASN A 119 13.31 -47.57 7.27
N TRP A 120 13.55 -46.74 8.30
CA TRP A 120 12.60 -46.58 9.42
C TRP A 120 11.19 -46.18 8.97
N GLN A 121 11.07 -45.42 7.88
CA GLN A 121 9.76 -45.03 7.31
C GLN A 121 8.98 -46.26 6.83
N SER A 122 9.65 -47.16 6.10
CA SER A 122 9.06 -48.42 5.61
C SER A 122 8.82 -49.42 6.73
N ASN A 123 9.72 -49.50 7.71
CA ASN A 123 9.60 -50.42 8.85
C ASN A 123 8.46 -50.05 9.81
N LEU A 124 8.10 -48.76 9.87
CA LEU A 124 7.04 -48.23 10.73
C LEU A 124 5.73 -47.94 9.95
N ASP A 125 5.63 -48.38 8.69
CA ASP A 125 4.50 -48.15 7.78
C ASP A 125 4.08 -46.66 7.68
N PHE A 126 5.03 -45.73 7.87
CA PHE A 126 4.85 -44.33 7.52
C PHE A 126 4.99 -44.23 6.00
N GLY A 127 3.93 -44.60 5.28
CA GLY A 127 3.92 -44.50 3.82
C GLY A 127 4.32 -43.10 3.36
N PRO A 128 4.93 -42.95 2.15
CA PRO A 128 5.44 -41.68 1.61
C PRO A 128 4.37 -40.59 1.39
N ASN A 129 3.13 -40.86 1.81
CA ASN A 129 1.97 -40.00 1.71
C ASN A 129 1.34 -39.66 3.06
N THR A 130 2.03 -39.90 4.18
CA THR A 130 1.70 -39.24 5.45
C THR A 130 2.15 -37.78 5.39
N SER A 131 1.68 -37.05 4.37
CA SER A 131 1.28 -35.68 4.60
C SER A 131 0.28 -35.76 5.74
N PHE A 132 0.76 -35.56 6.96
CA PHE A 132 -0.08 -35.27 8.09
C PHE A 132 -0.98 -34.13 7.63
N ASN A 133 -2.20 -34.48 7.22
CA ASN A 133 -3.31 -33.55 7.22
C ASN A 133 -3.35 -33.04 8.65
N ALA A 134 -2.82 -31.84 8.86
CA ALA A 134 -2.80 -31.11 10.11
C ALA A 134 -4.23 -30.75 10.52
N SER A 135 -5.05 -31.76 10.82
CA SER A 135 -6.44 -31.62 11.25
C SER A 135 -6.69 -32.23 12.63
N THR A 136 -5.71 -32.86 13.26
CA THR A 136 -5.91 -33.44 14.59
C THR A 136 -4.67 -33.22 15.45
N VAL A 137 -4.88 -32.44 16.51
CA VAL A 137 -3.99 -32.13 17.63
C VAL A 137 -3.07 -30.90 17.42
N GLY A 138 -3.65 -29.72 17.67
CA GLY A 138 -3.05 -28.83 18.68
C GLY A 138 -2.18 -27.64 18.26
N THR A 139 -2.32 -27.04 17.07
CA THR A 139 -1.73 -25.71 16.83
C THR A 139 -2.64 -24.85 15.94
N ILE A 140 -3.35 -23.93 16.58
CA ILE A 140 -4.24 -22.96 15.93
C ILE A 140 -3.38 -21.81 15.40
N GLY A 141 -3.32 -21.60 14.07
CA GLY A 141 -2.78 -20.34 13.54
C GLY A 141 -2.25 -20.27 12.11
N THR A 142 -2.62 -21.12 11.15
CA THR A 142 -2.19 -20.93 9.74
C THR A 142 -3.25 -21.38 8.73
N LEU A 143 -4.29 -20.56 8.54
CA LEU A 143 -5.24 -20.72 7.44
C LEU A 143 -5.40 -19.40 6.70
N SER A 144 -4.52 -19.15 5.72
CA SER A 144 -4.82 -18.41 4.50
C SER A 144 -3.61 -18.42 3.56
N ARG A 145 -3.42 -19.56 2.88
CA ARG A 145 -2.58 -19.64 1.69
C ARG A 145 -3.51 -19.50 0.49
N HIS A 146 -3.76 -18.26 0.06
CA HIS A 146 -4.34 -18.03 -1.26
C HIS A 146 -3.28 -18.30 -2.32
N HIS A 147 -3.61 -19.20 -3.24
CA HIS A 147 -2.96 -19.35 -4.53
C HIS A 147 -2.84 -17.98 -5.21
N ARG A 148 -1.61 -17.45 -5.31
CA ARG A 148 -1.31 -16.35 -6.21
C ARG A 148 -0.92 -16.91 -7.57
N SER A 149 -1.66 -16.47 -8.57
CA SER A 149 -1.43 -16.72 -9.98
C SER A 149 -0.01 -16.37 -10.41
N ASN A 150 0.45 -17.22 -11.32
CA ASN A 150 1.69 -17.21 -12.06
C ASN A 150 1.71 -16.04 -13.07
N THR A 151 2.72 -15.16 -13.00
CA THR A 151 3.10 -14.29 -14.15
C THR A 151 4.60 -14.05 -14.18
N MET A 152 5.23 -14.67 -15.19
CA MET A 152 6.41 -14.26 -15.95
C MET A 152 7.78 -14.13 -15.24
N ALA A 153 8.55 -15.23 -15.30
CA ALA A 153 10.00 -15.17 -15.39
C ALA A 153 10.41 -15.62 -16.80
N MET A 154 11.04 -14.71 -17.58
CA MET A 154 11.74 -15.09 -18.80
C MET A 154 13.07 -15.74 -18.42
N SER A 155 13.36 -16.90 -19.01
CA SER A 155 14.72 -17.43 -19.07
C SER A 155 14.97 -17.98 -20.48
N MET A 156 16.06 -17.48 -21.06
CA MET A 156 16.65 -17.87 -22.33
C MET A 156 17.50 -19.14 -22.15
N ALA A 157 17.75 -19.83 -23.27
CA ALA A 157 18.54 -21.05 -23.49
C ALA A 157 17.78 -22.37 -23.21
N GLY A 158 17.70 -23.36 -24.10
CA GLY A 158 18.38 -23.63 -25.37
C GLY A 158 18.94 -25.06 -25.32
N ALA A 159 18.27 -26.05 -25.95
CA ALA A 159 18.88 -27.26 -26.54
C ALA A 159 17.84 -28.26 -27.10
N VAL A 160 18.08 -28.60 -28.36
CA VAL A 160 17.66 -29.68 -29.28
C VAL A 160 17.21 -31.07 -28.73
N SER A 161 16.11 -31.63 -29.27
CA SER A 161 15.99 -32.92 -30.04
C SER A 161 14.53 -33.47 -30.16
N PRO A 162 14.22 -34.39 -31.12
CA PRO A 162 12.93 -34.42 -31.85
C PRO A 162 11.90 -35.55 -31.52
N SER A 163 10.62 -35.24 -31.78
CA SER A 163 9.42 -35.97 -32.32
C SER A 163 9.22 -37.51 -32.13
N PRO A 164 7.98 -38.09 -32.10
CA PRO A 164 6.81 -37.67 -32.90
C PRO A 164 5.35 -37.86 -32.34
N LEU A 165 4.43 -37.13 -32.99
CA LEU A 165 3.04 -37.45 -33.37
C LEU A 165 1.99 -37.93 -32.33
N SER A 166 1.09 -37.01 -31.95
CA SER A 166 -0.35 -37.31 -31.85
C SER A 166 -1.20 -36.09 -32.16
N SER A 167 -2.03 -36.26 -33.16
CA SER A 167 -3.03 -35.35 -33.72
C SER A 167 -4.26 -35.24 -32.83
N ALA A 168 -4.64 -34.03 -32.43
CA ALA A 168 -5.99 -33.69 -31.98
C ALA A 168 -6.31 -32.22 -32.29
N PRO A 169 -7.58 -31.89 -32.63
CA PRO A 169 -7.92 -30.73 -33.43
C PRO A 169 -8.09 -29.43 -32.65
N ILE A 170 -7.83 -28.36 -33.40
CA ILE A 170 -8.05 -26.93 -33.17
C ILE A 170 -9.43 -26.61 -32.55
N SER A 171 -9.42 -25.87 -31.44
CA SER A 171 -10.43 -24.86 -31.15
C SER A 171 -9.80 -23.72 -30.34
N SER A 172 -9.14 -22.85 -31.07
CA SER A 172 -8.77 -21.50 -30.66
C SER A 172 -10.01 -20.61 -30.73
N GLN A 173 -10.59 -20.26 -29.60
CA GLN A 173 -11.49 -19.11 -29.48
C GLN A 173 -10.83 -18.07 -28.58
N THR A 174 -10.03 -17.21 -29.20
CA THR A 174 -9.78 -15.85 -28.75
C THR A 174 -11.02 -14.99 -29.05
N PRO A 175 -11.61 -14.28 -28.08
CA PRO A 175 -12.41 -13.10 -28.40
C PRO A 175 -11.48 -11.88 -28.38
N LEU A 176 -11.01 -11.50 -29.56
CA LEU A 176 -10.58 -10.13 -29.83
C LEU A 176 -11.74 -9.41 -30.52
N SER A 177 -12.02 -8.20 -29.99
CA SER A 177 -12.72 -7.09 -30.63
C SER A 177 -14.26 -7.12 -30.64
N SER A 178 -14.87 -6.25 -29.85
CA SER A 178 -15.68 -5.16 -30.40
C SER A 178 -16.10 -4.17 -29.33
N SER A 179 -15.74 -2.91 -29.55
CA SER A 179 -16.34 -1.75 -28.92
C SER A 179 -17.84 -1.76 -29.21
N ALA A 180 -18.65 -2.10 -28.21
CA ALA A 180 -20.06 -1.78 -28.17
C ALA A 180 -20.31 -0.92 -26.92
N ALA A 181 -20.80 0.29 -27.16
CA ALA A 181 -21.03 1.31 -26.16
C ALA A 181 -22.19 0.94 -25.22
N GLY A 182 -21.99 1.11 -23.91
CA GLY A 182 -22.82 2.06 -23.17
C GLY A 182 -23.90 1.57 -22.19
N SER A 183 -24.00 0.30 -21.79
CA SER A 183 -24.99 -0.08 -20.75
C SER A 183 -24.55 -1.11 -19.68
N ASP A 184 -23.52 -1.94 -19.93
CA ASP A 184 -23.15 -3.02 -18.99
C ASP A 184 -22.26 -2.61 -17.80
N SER A 185 -21.73 -1.39 -17.78
CA SER A 185 -20.84 -0.95 -16.69
C SER A 185 -21.56 -0.83 -15.33
N SER A 186 -22.86 -0.56 -15.35
CA SER A 186 -23.66 -0.40 -14.11
C SER A 186 -23.91 -1.74 -13.41
N GLU A 187 -24.17 -2.81 -14.16
CA GLU A 187 -24.38 -4.16 -13.61
C GLU A 187 -23.08 -4.75 -13.04
N GLN A 188 -21.95 -4.56 -13.73
CA GLN A 188 -20.65 -4.98 -13.20
C GLN A 188 -20.28 -4.24 -11.90
N GLN A 189 -20.62 -2.95 -11.80
CA GLN A 189 -20.37 -2.16 -10.59
C GLN A 189 -21.26 -2.62 -9.42
N GLN A 190 -22.52 -2.99 -9.69
CA GLN A 190 -23.41 -3.57 -8.68
C GLN A 190 -22.93 -4.95 -8.21
N GLN A 191 -22.52 -5.83 -9.13
CA GLN A 191 -21.96 -7.14 -8.78
C GLN A 191 -20.68 -7.02 -7.93
N LEU A 192 -19.80 -6.06 -8.25
CA LEU A 192 -18.61 -5.79 -7.45
C LEU A 192 -18.98 -5.28 -6.05
N SER A 193 -19.97 -4.39 -5.94
CA SER A 193 -20.43 -3.87 -4.65
C SER A 193 -21.02 -4.98 -3.76
N ALA A 194 -21.84 -5.87 -4.32
CA ALA A 194 -22.40 -7.02 -3.61
C ALA A 194 -21.30 -8.00 -3.13
N HIS A 195 -20.30 -8.25 -3.98
CA HIS A 195 -19.15 -9.08 -3.60
C HIS A 195 -18.33 -8.44 -2.46
N LEU A 196 -18.09 -7.12 -2.50
CA LEU A 196 -17.40 -6.39 -1.43
C LEU A 196 -18.18 -6.46 -0.12
N GLU A 197 -19.50 -6.33 -0.16
CA GLU A 197 -20.35 -6.45 1.03
C GLU A 197 -20.33 -7.86 1.62
N GLN A 198 -20.35 -8.90 0.77
CA GLN A 198 -20.21 -10.29 1.20
C GLN A 198 -18.86 -10.54 1.88
N VAL A 199 -17.76 -10.03 1.31
CA VAL A 199 -16.42 -10.14 1.93
C VAL A 199 -16.40 -9.40 3.26
N ARG A 200 -16.99 -8.20 3.34
CA ARG A 200 -17.07 -7.41 4.59
C ARG A 200 -17.81 -8.18 5.69
N LEU A 201 -18.97 -8.76 5.38
CA LEU A 201 -19.73 -9.57 6.33
C LEU A 201 -18.96 -10.82 6.77
N LEU A 202 -18.23 -11.46 5.86
CA LEU A 202 -17.41 -12.62 6.19
C LEU A 202 -16.27 -12.25 7.14
N VAL A 203 -15.56 -11.15 6.86
CA VAL A 203 -14.47 -10.63 7.72
C VAL A 203 -15.02 -10.31 9.11
N MET A 204 -16.13 -9.56 9.19
CA MET A 204 -16.75 -9.23 10.48
C MET A 204 -17.18 -10.48 11.26
N GLY A 205 -17.71 -11.50 10.57
CA GLY A 205 -18.06 -12.78 11.20
C GLY A 205 -16.83 -13.60 11.63
N MET A 206 -15.72 -13.50 10.91
CA MET A 206 -14.45 -14.12 11.29
C MET A 206 -13.86 -13.45 12.54
N ASP A 207 -13.86 -12.12 12.60
CA ASP A 207 -13.38 -11.34 13.75
C ASP A 207 -14.19 -11.67 15.01
N GLN A 208 -15.51 -11.73 14.91
CA GLN A 208 -16.36 -12.09 16.05
C GLN A 208 -16.04 -13.50 16.59
N ARG A 209 -15.78 -14.48 15.70
CA ARG A 209 -15.41 -15.84 16.11
C ARG A 209 -14.00 -15.90 16.70
N LEU A 210 -13.06 -15.11 16.18
CA LEU A 210 -11.71 -15.01 16.72
C LEU A 210 -11.73 -14.39 18.12
N GLN A 211 -12.46 -13.29 18.31
CA GLN A 211 -12.66 -12.66 19.62
C GLN A 211 -13.20 -13.66 20.64
N GLY A 212 -14.25 -14.41 20.28
CA GLY A 212 -14.82 -15.42 21.18
C GLY A 212 -13.89 -16.59 21.50
N ARG A 213 -12.94 -16.93 20.62
CA ARG A 213 -11.89 -17.93 20.90
C ARG A 213 -10.81 -17.35 21.81
N GLU A 214 -10.42 -16.10 21.60
CA GLU A 214 -9.44 -15.40 22.43
C GLU A 214 -9.93 -15.27 23.87
N ASP A 215 -11.19 -14.89 24.07
CA ASP A 215 -11.79 -14.80 25.40
C ASP A 215 -11.82 -16.15 26.13
N LYS A 216 -12.15 -17.23 25.39
CA LYS A 216 -12.10 -18.60 25.93
C LYS A 216 -10.69 -19.03 26.30
N LEU A 217 -9.69 -18.72 25.47
CA LEU A 217 -8.28 -19.00 25.75
C LEU A 217 -7.79 -18.22 26.98
N LYS A 218 -8.11 -16.93 27.08
CA LYS A 218 -7.80 -16.11 28.26
C LYS A 218 -8.41 -16.69 29.53
N GLN A 219 -9.66 -17.17 29.45
CA GLN A 219 -10.32 -17.81 30.59
C GLN A 219 -9.65 -19.14 30.99
N GLN A 220 -9.24 -19.96 30.01
CA GLN A 220 -8.52 -21.20 30.25
C GLN A 220 -7.12 -20.95 30.84
N MET A 221 -6.38 -19.98 30.31
CA MET A 221 -5.08 -19.57 30.87
C MET A 221 -5.22 -19.11 32.31
N LYS A 222 -6.19 -18.24 32.60
CA LYS A 222 -6.46 -17.78 33.98
C LYS A 222 -6.78 -18.94 34.92
N LYS A 223 -7.53 -19.94 34.46
CA LYS A 223 -7.84 -21.14 35.25
C LYS A 223 -6.57 -21.98 35.49
N ALA A 224 -5.75 -22.19 34.47
CA ALA A 224 -4.49 -22.91 34.58
C ALA A 224 -3.50 -22.22 35.52
N GLU A 225 -3.40 -20.89 35.47
CA GLU A 225 -2.58 -20.09 36.40
C GLU A 225 -3.06 -20.24 37.85
N GLN A 226 -4.37 -20.22 38.09
CA GLN A 226 -4.96 -20.43 39.42
C GLN A 226 -4.67 -21.84 39.95
N GLU A 227 -4.81 -22.86 39.10
CA GLU A 227 -4.47 -24.25 39.46
C GLU A 227 -2.98 -24.40 39.75
N SER A 228 -2.10 -23.81 38.92
CA SER A 228 -0.65 -23.78 39.14
C SER A 228 -0.29 -23.14 40.47
N ALA A 229 -0.86 -21.96 40.77
CA ALA A 229 -0.64 -21.28 42.04
C ALA A 229 -1.14 -22.11 43.24
N ARG A 230 -2.23 -22.85 43.08
CA ARG A 230 -2.75 -23.77 44.11
C ARG A 230 -1.77 -24.92 44.36
N PHE A 231 -1.27 -25.57 43.30
CA PHE A 231 -0.28 -26.65 43.42
C PHE A 231 1.03 -26.16 44.05
N GLU A 232 1.47 -24.94 43.73
CA GLU A 232 2.66 -24.36 44.33
C GLU A 232 2.52 -24.16 45.85
N ARG A 233 1.33 -23.74 46.32
CA ARG A 233 1.03 -23.63 47.76
C ARG A 233 1.05 -24.99 48.46
N LEU A 234 0.36 -25.99 47.91
CA LEU A 234 0.38 -27.35 48.47
C LEU A 234 1.80 -27.90 48.53
N ARG A 235 2.62 -27.65 47.50
CA ARG A 235 4.02 -28.08 47.48
C ARG A 235 4.84 -27.43 48.58
N LYS A 236 4.60 -26.15 48.89
CA LYS A 236 5.25 -25.42 49.99
C LYS A 236 4.83 -25.96 51.37
N GLU A 237 3.56 -26.30 51.55
CA GLU A 237 3.04 -26.90 52.80
C GLU A 237 3.67 -28.28 53.03
N VAL A 238 3.66 -29.17 52.03
CA VAL A 238 4.28 -30.50 52.14
C VAL A 238 5.78 -30.44 52.41
N ALA A 239 6.48 -29.46 51.83
CA ALA A 239 7.91 -29.26 52.09
C ALA A 239 8.22 -28.65 53.46
N ALA A 240 7.25 -28.04 54.14
CA ALA A 240 7.41 -27.47 55.48
C ALA A 240 7.11 -28.49 56.60
N ASP A 241 6.28 -29.51 56.32
CA ASP A 241 5.93 -30.58 57.25
C ASP A 241 6.92 -31.76 57.26
N ALA A 242 7.90 -31.77 56.34
CA ALA A 242 8.94 -32.80 56.19
C ALA A 242 10.29 -32.35 56.80
#